data_AF-W4J0N1-F1
#
_entry.id   AF-W4J0N1-F1
#
_cell.length_a   1.000
_cell.length_b   1.000
_cell.length_c   1.000
_cell.angle_alpha   90.00
_cell.angle_beta   90.00
_cell.angle_gamma   90.00
#
_symmetry.space_group_name_H-M   'P 1'
#
loop_
_entity.id
_entity.type
_entity.pdbx_description
1 polymer ?
#
loop_
_entity_poly.entity_id
_entity_poly.type
_entity_poly.pdbx_seq_one_letter_code
_entity_poly.pdbx_strand_id
1 'polypeptide(L)'
;MQYKKFKVNVNNGVCAVNYDRKDTKKNKLICSTLEGNIYIFNLDVYNEVSGYSYSKDKIISGTCWGTPFLPQNRDIFATLGGDGNVT
;
A
#
# COMPACT_ATOMS: atom_id res chain seq x y z
N MET A 1 5.89 19.38 -3.43
CA MET A 1 4.80 19.15 -2.47
C MET A 1 5.38 18.43 -1.26
N GLN A 2 5.19 18.95 -0.05
CA GLN A 2 5.77 18.38 1.17
C GLN A 2 4.73 17.45 1.83
N TYR A 3 5.07 16.17 2.03
CA TYR A 3 4.21 15.23 2.74
C TYR A 3 4.27 15.52 4.25
N LYS A 4 3.14 15.36 4.96
CA LYS A 4 3.09 15.50 6.42
C LYS A 4 3.55 14.18 7.07
N LYS A 5 4.29 14.26 8.17
CA LYS A 5 4.75 13.08 8.92
C LYS A 5 3.55 12.42 9.57
N PHE A 6 3.34 11.14 9.27
CA PHE A 6 2.24 10.34 9.82
C PHE A 6 2.77 8.99 10.30
N LYS A 7 2.21 8.49 11.41
CA LYS A 7 2.51 7.16 11.96
C LYS A 7 1.19 6.46 12.25
N VAL A 8 1.07 5.22 11.80
CA VAL A 8 -0.09 4.36 12.04
C VAL A 8 0.39 2.94 12.31
N ASN A 9 -0.38 2.20 13.12
CA ASN A 9 -0.19 0.77 13.30
C ASN A 9 -1.23 0.04 12.45
N VAL A 10 -0.77 -0.85 11.56
CA VAL A 10 -1.63 -1.69 10.71
C VAL A 10 -1.99 -3.04 11.36
N ASN A 11 -1.64 -3.22 12.64
CA ASN A 11 -1.93 -4.38 13.49
C ASN A 11 -1.54 -5.72 12.87
N ASN A 12 -0.48 -5.74 12.06
CA ASN A 12 0.08 -6.93 11.45
C ASN A 12 1.54 -6.68 11.02
N GLY A 13 2.29 -7.74 10.70
CA GLY A 13 3.65 -7.66 10.17
C GLY A 13 3.66 -7.04 8.78
N VAL A 14 4.30 -5.87 8.63
CA VAL A 14 4.49 -5.21 7.32
C VAL A 14 5.53 -5.97 6.52
N CYS A 15 5.19 -6.34 5.28
CA CYS A 15 6.07 -7.07 4.38
C CYS A 15 6.73 -6.14 3.36
N ALA A 16 5.95 -5.24 2.75
CA ALA A 16 6.46 -4.26 1.79
C ALA A 16 5.63 -2.98 1.78
N VAL A 17 6.24 -1.90 1.30
CA VAL A 17 5.58 -0.60 1.09
C VAL A 17 5.94 -0.09 -0.29
N ASN A 18 4.93 0.21 -1.10
CA ASN A 18 5.11 0.65 -2.49
C ASN A 18 4.36 1.97 -2.73
N TYR A 19 5.05 2.96 -3.29
CA TYR A 19 4.41 4.16 -3.82
C TYR A 19 3.93 3.92 -5.25
N ASP A 20 2.82 4.55 -5.61
CA ASP A 20 2.24 4.41 -6.95
C ASP A 20 3.10 4.97 -8.08
N ARG A 21 3.99 5.91 -7.77
CA ARG A 21 5.04 6.39 -8.67
C ARG A 21 6.32 6.75 -7.90
N LYS A 22 7.47 6.55 -8.55
CA LYS A 22 8.78 6.90 -7.99
C LYS A 22 9.11 8.38 -8.20
N ASP A 23 8.97 8.84 -9.44
CA ASP A 23 9.59 10.10 -9.90
C ASP A 23 8.61 11.28 -10.01
N THR A 24 7.31 11.06 -9.85
CA THR A 24 6.29 12.11 -9.85
C THR A 24 5.61 12.23 -8.49
N LYS A 25 4.69 13.19 -8.36
CA LYS A 25 3.81 13.29 -7.20
C LYS A 25 3.12 11.94 -6.92
N LYS A 26 3.31 11.43 -5.71
CA LYS A 26 2.72 10.19 -5.20
C LYS A 26 1.31 10.50 -4.70
N ASN A 27 0.34 9.70 -5.13
CA ASN A 27 -1.07 9.82 -4.72
C ASN A 27 -1.45 8.67 -3.80
N LYS A 28 -0.86 7.49 -4.01
CA LYS A 28 -1.16 6.29 -3.21
C LYS A 28 0.11 5.65 -2.68
N LEU A 29 -0.01 5.03 -1.52
CA LEU A 29 0.96 4.11 -0.96
C LEU A 29 0.22 2.83 -0.58
N ILE A 30 0.72 1.68 -1.02
CA ILE A 30 0.22 0.39 -0.58
C ILE A 30 1.20 -0.21 0.42
N CYS A 31 0.68 -0.69 1.54
CA CYS A 31 1.40 -1.47 2.54
C CYS A 31 0.83 -2.89 2.51
N SER A 32 1.66 -3.88 2.17
CA SER A 32 1.28 -5.29 2.22
C SER A 32 1.71 -5.91 3.55
N THR A 33 0.93 -6.88 4.04
CA THR A 33 1.21 -7.52 5.32
C THR A 33 1.18 -9.04 5.25
N LEU A 34 1.54 -9.67 6.37
CA LEU A 34 1.18 -11.06 6.64
C LEU A 34 -0.36 -11.25 6.52
N GLU A 35 -0.78 -12.49 6.33
CA GLU A 35 -2.20 -12.88 6.21
C GLU A 35 -2.98 -12.24 5.04
N GLY A 36 -2.27 -11.64 4.09
CA GLY A 36 -2.80 -11.31 2.77
C GLY A 36 -3.58 -10.01 2.75
N ASN A 37 -3.43 -9.20 3.80
CA ASN A 37 -4.01 -7.87 3.84
C ASN A 37 -3.12 -6.86 3.10
N ILE A 38 -3.76 -5.88 2.47
CA ILE A 38 -3.15 -4.66 1.98
C ILE A 38 -3.85 -3.45 2.58
N TYR A 39 -3.09 -2.37 2.75
CA TYR A 39 -3.60 -1.06 3.16
C TYR A 39 -3.25 -0.05 2.08
N ILE A 40 -4.26 0.58 1.48
CA ILE A 40 -4.09 1.57 0.40
C ILE A 40 -4.32 2.96 0.98
N PHE A 41 -3.24 3.68 1.24
CA PHE A 41 -3.26 5.04 1.77
C PHE A 41 -3.43 6.06 0.65
N ASN A 42 -4.38 6.98 0.81
CA ASN A 42 -4.52 8.17 -0.03
C ASN A 42 -3.62 9.28 0.52
N LEU A 43 -2.59 9.66 -0.24
CA LEU A 43 -1.60 10.67 0.14
C LEU A 43 -1.97 12.10 -0.26
N ASP A 44 -3.07 12.28 -0.99
CA ASP A 44 -3.57 13.62 -1.38
C ASP A 44 -4.41 14.27 -0.27
N VAL A 45 -4.97 13.47 0.64
CA VAL A 45 -5.89 13.93 1.70
C VAL A 45 -5.31 13.63 3.07
N TYR A 46 -4.95 14.69 3.82
CA TYR A 46 -4.43 14.58 5.18
C TYR A 46 -5.33 15.32 6.16
N ASN A 47 -5.65 14.66 7.28
CA ASN A 47 -6.32 15.25 8.44
C ASN A 47 -5.33 15.32 9.63
N GLU A 48 -5.37 16.41 10.42
CA GLU A 48 -4.40 16.59 11.51
C GLU A 48 -4.59 15.65 12.69
N VAL A 49 -5.80 15.12 12.88
CA VAL A 49 -6.16 14.20 13.96
C VAL A 49 -6.06 12.75 13.48
N SER A 50 -6.63 12.42 12.32
CA SER A 50 -6.71 11.04 11.81
C SER A 50 -5.62 10.67 10.79
N GLY A 51 -4.86 11.64 10.29
CA GLY A 51 -3.78 11.43 9.33
C GLY A 51 -4.26 11.16 7.90
N TYR A 52 -3.55 10.28 7.19
CA TYR A 52 -3.92 9.86 5.84
C TYR A 52 -5.03 8.81 5.88
N SER A 53 -6.07 8.99 5.07
CA SER A 53 -7.12 7.98 4.94
C SER A 53 -6.59 6.74 4.21
N TYR A 54 -7.15 5.58 4.53
CA TYR A 54 -6.80 4.33 3.87
C TYR A 54 -7.99 3.37 3.77
N SER A 55 -7.95 2.48 2.78
CA SER A 55 -8.75 1.25 2.75
C SER A 55 -7.91 0.06 3.20
N LYS A 56 -8.57 -0.99 3.70
CA LYS A 56 -7.95 -2.27 4.04
C LYS A 56 -8.71 -3.37 3.32
N ASP A 57 -7.98 -4.20 2.57
CA ASP A 57 -8.55 -5.31 1.81
C ASP A 57 -7.73 -6.58 2.04
N LYS A 58 -8.40 -7.74 2.09
CA LYS A 58 -7.75 -9.05 2.08
C LYS A 58 -7.82 -9.61 0.68
N ILE A 59 -6.67 -9.71 0.01
CA ILE A 59 -6.59 -9.95 -1.43
C ILE A 59 -6.10 -11.35 -1.79
N ILE A 60 -5.40 -12.03 -0.89
CA ILE A 60 -4.84 -13.36 -1.10
C ILE A 60 -4.91 -14.21 0.17
N SER A 61 -4.77 -15.54 0.03
CA SER A 61 -4.53 -16.44 1.16
C SER A 61 -3.03 -16.46 1.50
N GLY A 62 -2.68 -16.35 2.78
CA GLY A 62 -1.27 -16.31 3.21
C GLY A 62 -0.62 -14.92 3.09
N THR A 63 0.70 -14.83 3.21
CA THR A 63 1.44 -13.54 3.25
C THR A 63 1.45 -12.82 1.90
N CYS A 64 1.25 -11.49 1.90
CA CYS A 64 1.46 -10.67 0.70
C CYS A 64 2.85 -10.01 0.75
N TRP A 65 3.78 -10.52 -0.05
CA TRP A 65 5.18 -10.10 -0.06
C TRP A 65 5.43 -8.77 -0.74
N GLY A 66 4.53 -8.32 -1.62
CA GLY A 66 4.72 -7.06 -2.33
C GLY A 66 3.54 -6.65 -3.19
N THR A 67 3.50 -5.35 -3.49
CA THR A 67 2.46 -4.74 -4.34
C THR A 67 3.06 -3.77 -5.38
N PRO A 68 3.89 -4.26 -6.32
CA PRO A 68 4.49 -3.39 -7.33
C PRO A 68 3.41 -2.80 -8.25
N PHE A 69 3.40 -1.48 -8.35
CA PHE A 69 2.57 -0.75 -9.31
C PHE A 69 3.09 -0.92 -10.74
N LEU A 70 2.18 -1.02 -11.70
CA LEU A 70 2.50 -1.02 -13.12
C LEU A 70 3.03 0.37 -13.51
N PRO A 71 4.27 0.49 -14.03
CA PRO A 71 4.84 1.80 -14.37
C PRO A 71 3.98 2.59 -15.38
N GLN A 72 3.30 1.89 -16.29
CA GLN A 72 2.44 2.47 -17.31
C GLN A 72 1.10 2.97 -16.76
N ASN A 73 0.60 2.38 -15.67
CA ASN A 73 -0.69 2.77 -15.08
C ASN A 73 -0.65 2.66 -13.54
N ARG A 74 -0.71 3.82 -12.88
CA ARG A 74 -0.62 3.96 -11.41
C ARG A 74 -1.83 3.42 -10.63
N ASP A 75 -2.88 3.00 -11.33
CA ASP A 75 -4.08 2.43 -10.73
C ASP A 75 -4.08 0.90 -10.83
N ILE A 76 -3.08 0.32 -11.50
CA ILE A 76 -2.87 -1.12 -11.61
C ILE A 76 -1.61 -1.49 -10.82
N PHE A 77 -1.71 -2.54 -10.02
CA PHE A 77 -0.59 -3.14 -9.31
C PHE A 77 -0.76 -4.66 -9.31
N ALA A 78 0.34 -5.38 -9.21
CA ALA A 78 0.32 -6.83 -8.99
C ALA A 78 0.51 -7.10 -7.49
N THR A 79 0.16 -8.31 -7.07
CA THR A 79 0.27 -8.79 -5.70
C THR A 79 1.14 -10.03 -5.70
N LEU A 80 2.12 -10.10 -4.80
CA LEU A 80 3.08 -11.20 -4.73
C LEU A 80 2.70 -12.13 -3.56
N GLY A 81 2.05 -13.24 -3.86
CA GLY A 81 1.51 -14.16 -2.86
C GLY A 81 2.52 -15.10 -2.24
N GLY A 82 2.31 -15.45 -0.98
CA GLY A 82 3.15 -16.40 -0.23
C GLY A 82 3.04 -17.84 -0.70
N ASP A 83 2.02 -18.14 -1.51
CA ASP A 83 1.83 -19.41 -2.22
C ASP A 83 2.50 -19.43 -3.60
N GLY A 84 3.21 -18.36 -3.98
CA GLY A 84 3.87 -18.21 -5.28
C GLY A 84 2.98 -17.64 -6.38
N ASN A 85 1.71 -17.33 -6.11
CA ASN A 85 0.85 -16.68 -7.09
C ASN A 85 1.19 -15.21 -7.29
N VAL A 86 0.97 -14.73 -8.51
CA VAL A 86 1.00 -13.31 -8.86
C VAL A 86 -0.35 -12.95 -9.45
N THR A 87 -1.08 -12.06 -8.77
CA THR A 87 -2.42 -11.61 -9.16
C THR A 87 -2.45 -10.11 -9.33
#